data_AF-A0A661QDI6-F1
#
_entry.id   AF-A0A661QDI6-F1
#
_cell.length_a   1.000
_cell.length_b   1.000
_cell.length_c   1.000
_cell.angle_alpha   90.00
_cell.angle_beta   90.00
_cell.angle_gamma   90.00
#
_symmetry.space_group_name_H-M   'P 1'
#
loop_
_entity.id
_entity.type
_entity.pdbx_description
1 polymer ?
#
loop_
_entity_poly.entity_id
_entity_poly.type
_entity_poly.pdbx_seq_one_letter_code
_entity_poly.pdbx_strand_id
1 'polypeptide(L)'
;MSISNRYRQILECIDRESDHLYEILPESTVNALRLVDIATEELQDWADAVGEISQLQLESKLSPVLLSAHGYLDRARVMLEKDGHQRGVDIVWELEQGIYRLLNDL
;
A
#
# COMPACT_ATOMS: atom_id res chain seq x y z
N MET A 1 13.34 -6.46 13.73
CA MET A 1 13.44 -6.51 12.25
C MET A 1 13.88 -5.14 11.75
N SER A 2 14.71 -5.05 10.70
CA SER A 2 15.07 -3.77 10.10
C SER A 2 13.86 -3.14 9.39
N ILE A 3 13.85 -1.81 9.23
CA ILE A 3 12.85 -1.09 8.44
C ILE A 3 12.77 -1.67 7.01
N SER A 4 13.89 -2.01 6.40
CA SER A 4 13.93 -2.63 5.07
C SER A 4 13.19 -3.98 4.99
N ASN A 5 13.26 -4.82 6.03
CA ASN A 5 12.52 -6.08 6.04
C ASN A 5 11.02 -5.84 6.22
N ARG A 6 10.63 -4.89 7.07
CA ARG A 6 9.22 -4.53 7.28
C ARG A 6 8.60 -3.89 6.04
N TYR A 7 9.37 -3.04 5.35
CA TYR A 7 9.01 -2.45 4.08
C TYR A 7 8.68 -3.53 3.04
N ARG A 8 9.59 -4.49 2.83
CA ARG A 8 9.37 -5.61 1.89
C ARG A 8 8.17 -6.46 2.26
N GLN A 9 7.97 -6.74 3.55
CA GLN A 9 6.80 -7.50 4.01
C GLN A 9 5.47 -6.81 3.70
N ILE A 10 5.42 -5.48 3.86
CA ILE A 10 4.23 -4.70 3.54
C ILE A 10 4.01 -4.67 2.03
N LEU A 11 5.06 -4.46 1.25
CA LEU A 11 4.99 -4.51 -0.21
C LEU A 11 4.49 -5.87 -0.72
N GLU A 12 5.06 -6.98 -0.26
CA GLU A 12 4.61 -8.34 -0.59
C GLU A 12 3.16 -8.60 -0.16
N CYS A 13 2.70 -7.97 0.91
CA CYS A 13 1.30 -8.06 1.34
C CYS A 13 0.37 -7.26 0.42
N ILE A 14 0.75 -6.04 0.06
CA ILE A 14 -0.04 -5.18 -0.83
C ILE A 14 -0.15 -5.84 -2.22
N ASP A 15 0.95 -6.34 -2.75
CA ASP A 15 1.00 -7.04 -4.05
C ASP A 15 0.05 -8.25 -4.08
N ARG A 16 0.15 -9.12 -3.08
CA ARG A 16 -0.73 -10.30 -2.96
C ARG A 16 -2.21 -9.93 -2.82
N GLU A 17 -2.52 -8.93 -2.00
CA GLU A 17 -3.90 -8.52 -1.81
C GLU A 17 -4.44 -7.77 -3.03
N SER A 18 -3.59 -7.08 -3.82
CA SER A 18 -3.99 -6.49 -5.10
C SER A 18 -4.48 -7.59 -6.05
N ASP A 19 -3.69 -8.65 -6.23
CA ASP A 19 -4.09 -9.82 -7.02
C ASP A 19 -5.40 -10.44 -6.50
N HIS A 20 -5.52 -10.62 -5.19
CA HIS A 20 -6.74 -11.17 -4.58
C HIS A 20 -7.97 -10.29 -4.82
N LEU A 21 -7.81 -8.96 -4.78
CA LEU A 21 -8.89 -8.02 -5.05
C LEU A 21 -9.39 -8.13 -6.50
N TYR A 22 -8.50 -8.38 -7.47
CA TYR A 22 -8.89 -8.67 -8.86
C TYR A 22 -9.70 -9.96 -9.02
N GLU A 23 -9.49 -10.96 -8.15
CA GLU A 23 -10.24 -12.21 -8.20
C GLU A 23 -11.66 -12.10 -7.61
N ILE A 24 -11.83 -11.28 -6.56
CA ILE A 24 -13.07 -11.24 -5.77
C ILE A 24 -14.00 -10.08 -6.13
N LEU A 25 -13.47 -9.04 -6.77
CA LEU A 25 -14.24 -7.85 -7.14
C LEU A 25 -14.66 -7.87 -8.62
N PRO A 26 -15.84 -7.32 -8.96
CA PRO A 26 -16.30 -7.26 -10.33
C PRO A 26 -15.50 -6.24 -11.16
N GLU A 27 -15.50 -6.39 -12.49
CA GLU A 27 -14.81 -5.50 -13.43
C GLU A 27 -15.18 -4.01 -13.24
N SER A 28 -16.38 -3.71 -12.72
CA SER A 28 -16.80 -2.33 -12.41
C SER A 28 -15.88 -1.62 -11.40
N THR A 29 -15.11 -2.34 -10.58
CA THR A 29 -14.18 -1.77 -9.60
C THR A 29 -12.79 -1.50 -10.16
N VAL A 30 -12.55 -1.68 -11.48
CA VAL A 30 -11.22 -1.55 -12.10
C VAL A 30 -10.51 -0.24 -11.77
N ASN A 31 -11.25 0.87 -11.62
CA ASN A 31 -10.67 2.16 -11.26
C ASN A 31 -10.15 2.19 -9.82
N ALA A 32 -10.81 1.50 -8.89
CA ALA A 32 -10.33 1.37 -7.51
C ALA A 32 -9.10 0.45 -7.47
N LEU A 33 -9.12 -0.67 -8.20
CA LEU A 33 -8.00 -1.59 -8.29
C LEU A 33 -6.75 -0.93 -8.89
N ARG A 34 -6.93 -0.10 -9.92
CA ARG A 34 -5.85 0.70 -10.50
C ARG A 34 -5.13 1.58 -9.47
N LEU A 35 -5.84 2.12 -8.49
CA LEU A 35 -5.22 2.92 -7.43
C LEU A 35 -4.39 2.06 -6.48
N VAL A 36 -4.82 0.83 -6.20
CA VAL A 36 -4.04 -0.15 -5.44
C VAL A 36 -2.77 -0.54 -6.21
N ASP A 37 -2.86 -0.76 -7.53
CA ASP A 37 -1.70 -1.01 -8.38
C ASP A 37 -0.70 0.16 -8.33
N ILE A 38 -1.18 1.39 -8.47
CA ILE A 38 -0.31 2.59 -8.40
C ILE A 38 0.41 2.66 -7.05
N ALA A 39 -0.29 2.38 -5.94
CA ALA A 39 0.33 2.33 -4.62
C ALA A 39 1.42 1.24 -4.54
N THR A 40 1.17 0.08 -5.16
CA THR A 40 2.11 -1.04 -5.22
C THR A 40 3.34 -0.69 -6.04
N GLU A 41 3.16 -0.11 -7.23
CA GLU A 41 4.23 0.33 -8.13
C GLU A 41 5.12 1.38 -7.45
N GLU A 42 4.53 2.41 -6.82
CA GLU A 42 5.29 3.45 -6.10
C GLU A 42 6.16 2.86 -4.98
N LEU A 43 5.66 1.83 -4.28
CA LEU A 43 6.42 1.15 -3.24
C LEU A 43 7.49 0.22 -3.83
N GLN A 44 7.17 -0.46 -4.93
CA GLN A 44 8.08 -1.37 -5.60
C GLN A 44 9.35 -0.66 -6.10
N ASP A 45 9.22 0.58 -6.60
CA ASP A 45 10.34 1.41 -7.06
C ASP A 45 11.38 1.69 -5.95
N TRP A 46 10.99 1.59 -4.69
CA TRP A 46 11.87 1.84 -3.54
C TRP A 46 12.36 0.56 -2.86
N ALA A 47 11.85 -0.61 -3.23
CA ALA A 47 12.11 -1.89 -2.54
C ALA A 47 13.62 -2.22 -2.40
N ASP A 48 14.40 -1.93 -3.44
CA ASP A 48 15.84 -2.16 -3.46
C ASP A 48 16.60 -1.04 -2.71
N ALA A 49 16.19 0.21 -2.90
CA ALA A 49 16.87 1.38 -2.34
C ALA A 49 16.72 1.50 -0.81
N VAL A 50 15.62 1.03 -0.22
CA VAL A 50 15.34 1.15 1.22
C VAL A 50 16.46 0.55 2.09
N GLY A 51 17.10 -0.54 1.63
CA GLY A 51 18.21 -1.17 2.35
C GLY A 51 19.49 -0.33 2.41
N GLU A 52 19.63 0.62 1.49
CA GLU A 52 20.81 1.48 1.35
C GLU A 52 20.63 2.84 2.03
N ILE A 53 19.40 3.19 2.44
CA ILE A 53 19.11 4.45 3.10
C ILE A 53 19.69 4.42 4.52
N SER A 54 20.57 5.39 4.81
CA SER A 54 21.06 5.60 6.17
C SER A 54 19.92 5.91 7.12
N GLN A 55 19.99 5.44 8.37
CA GLN A 55 18.91 5.60 9.36
C GLN A 55 18.47 7.05 9.55
N LEU A 56 19.39 8.02 9.53
CA LEU A 56 19.11 9.45 9.66
C LEU A 56 18.26 10.03 8.51
N GLN A 57 18.20 9.34 7.37
CA GLN A 57 17.49 9.79 6.18
C GLN A 57 16.20 9.00 5.92
N LEU A 58 15.93 7.92 6.67
CA LEU A 58 14.80 7.02 6.44
C LEU A 58 13.48 7.78 6.42
N GLU A 59 13.17 8.51 7.49
CA GLU A 59 11.94 9.32 7.59
C GLU A 59 11.82 10.30 6.41
N SER A 60 12.83 11.15 6.19
CA SER A 60 12.78 12.17 5.13
C SER A 60 12.61 11.60 3.71
N LYS A 61 13.11 10.39 3.44
CA LYS A 61 13.05 9.76 2.12
C LYS A 61 11.81 8.87 1.93
N LEU A 62 11.44 8.11 2.96
CA LEU A 62 10.35 7.13 2.85
C LEU A 62 8.99 7.71 3.23
N SER A 63 8.91 8.66 4.17
CA SER A 63 7.62 9.23 4.56
C SER A 63 6.81 9.79 3.40
N PRO A 64 7.40 10.54 2.43
CA PRO A 64 6.65 11.01 1.26
C PRO A 64 6.08 9.88 0.40
N VAL A 65 6.86 8.81 0.20
CA VAL A 65 6.47 7.64 -0.60
C VAL A 65 5.35 6.86 0.09
N LEU A 66 5.52 6.59 1.38
CA LEU A 66 4.51 5.88 2.18
C LEU A 66 3.20 6.67 2.30
N LEU A 67 3.27 7.99 2.48
CA LEU A 67 2.08 8.86 2.51
C LEU A 67 1.38 8.90 1.15
N SER A 68 2.13 8.89 0.05
CA SER A 68 1.57 8.84 -1.31
C SER A 68 0.81 7.52 -1.53
N ALA A 69 1.47 6.38 -1.28
CA ALA A 69 0.86 5.05 -1.38
C ALA A 69 -0.39 4.93 -0.49
N HIS A 70 -0.32 5.40 0.76
CA HIS A 70 -1.49 5.45 1.66
C HIS A 70 -2.62 6.28 1.05
N GLY A 71 -2.33 7.43 0.43
CA GLY A 71 -3.33 8.27 -0.21
C GLY A 71 -4.04 7.61 -1.38
N TYR A 72 -3.36 6.75 -2.13
CA TYR A 72 -3.98 5.95 -3.20
C TYR A 72 -4.88 4.85 -2.63
N LEU A 73 -4.43 4.14 -1.60
CA LEU A 73 -5.23 3.12 -0.92
C LEU A 73 -6.50 3.72 -0.29
N ASP A 74 -6.42 4.90 0.34
CA ASP A 74 -7.60 5.58 0.91
C ASP A 74 -8.63 5.90 -0.16
N ARG A 75 -8.18 6.43 -1.30
CA ARG A 75 -9.09 6.70 -2.43
C ARG A 75 -9.72 5.43 -2.97
N ALA A 76 -8.94 4.35 -3.12
CA ALA A 76 -9.45 3.05 -3.55
C ALA A 76 -10.53 2.55 -2.58
N ARG A 77 -10.26 2.60 -1.28
CA ARG A 77 -11.19 2.21 -0.22
C ARG A 77 -12.49 2.99 -0.29
N VAL A 78 -12.42 4.32 -0.42
CA VAL A 78 -13.61 5.18 -0.55
C VAL A 78 -14.43 4.86 -1.80
N MET A 79 -13.79 4.47 -2.91
CA MET A 79 -14.51 4.04 -4.11
C MET A 79 -15.23 2.72 -3.88
N LEU A 80 -14.55 1.72 -3.31
CA LEU A 80 -15.15 0.43 -2.98
C LEU A 80 -16.29 0.56 -1.97
N GLU A 81 -16.17 1.45 -0.99
CA GLU A 81 -17.20 1.74 0.00
C GLU A 81 -18.46 2.32 -0.65
N LYS A 82 -18.30 3.27 -1.58
CA LYS A 82 -19.43 3.87 -2.33
C LYS A 82 -20.18 2.84 -3.17
N ASP A 83 -19.47 1.87 -3.72
CA ASP A 83 -20.04 0.81 -4.56
C ASP A 83 -20.55 -0.39 -3.73
N GLY A 84 -20.44 -0.35 -2.40
CA GLY A 84 -20.94 -1.36 -1.48
C GLY A 84 -20.09 -2.63 -1.39
N HIS A 85 -18.83 -2.57 -1.81
CA HIS A 85 -17.89 -3.69 -1.82
C HIS A 85 -17.16 -3.85 -0.48
N GLN A 86 -17.90 -4.13 0.60
CA GLN A 86 -17.36 -4.17 1.98
C GLN A 86 -16.14 -5.07 2.14
N ARG A 87 -16.13 -6.26 1.51
CA ARG A 87 -14.96 -7.16 1.60
C ARG A 87 -13.69 -6.53 1.03
N GLY A 88 -13.81 -5.78 -0.07
CA GLY A 88 -12.69 -5.06 -0.65
C GLY A 88 -12.26 -3.88 0.24
N VAL A 89 -13.22 -3.17 0.84
CA VAL A 89 -12.97 -2.10 1.82
C VAL A 89 -12.14 -2.61 3.00
N ASP A 90 -12.51 -3.77 3.57
CA ASP A 90 -11.83 -4.35 4.72
C ASP A 90 -10.38 -4.74 4.38
N ILE A 91 -10.16 -5.31 3.19
CA ILE A 91 -8.82 -5.68 2.70
C ILE A 91 -7.96 -4.42 2.54
N VAL A 92 -8.46 -3.41 1.80
CA VAL A 92 -7.70 -2.18 1.55
C VAL A 92 -7.39 -1.44 2.85
N TRP A 93 -8.33 -1.45 3.82
CA TRP A 93 -8.09 -0.88 5.14
C TRP A 93 -6.91 -1.53 5.87
N GLU A 94 -6.79 -2.86 5.84
CA GLU A 94 -5.64 -3.53 6.47
C GLU A 94 -4.31 -3.18 5.79
N LEU A 95 -4.31 -2.97 4.47
CA LEU A 95 -3.13 -2.49 3.75
C LEU A 95 -2.74 -1.07 4.20
N GLU A 96 -3.70 -0.16 4.33
CA GLU A 96 -3.48 1.19 4.87
C GLU A 96 -2.88 1.14 6.28
N GLN A 97 -3.43 0.28 7.14
CA GLN A 97 -2.90 0.09 8.50
C GLN A 97 -1.47 -0.47 8.48
N GLY A 98 -1.13 -1.31 7.49
CA GLY A 98 0.25 -1.75 7.25
C GLY A 98 1.19 -0.58 7.01
N ILE A 99 0.83 0.30 6.08
CA ILE A 99 1.61 1.52 5.76
C ILE A 99 1.69 2.47 6.96
N TYR A 100 0.57 2.70 7.65
CA TYR A 100 0.53 3.57 8.84
C TYR A 100 1.43 3.08 9.96
N ARG A 101 1.45 1.76 10.24
CA ARG A 101 2.37 1.18 11.22
C ARG A 101 3.82 1.44 10.79
N LEU A 102 4.16 1.20 9.53
CA LEU A 102 5.51 1.46 9.03
C LEU A 102 5.92 2.94 9.15
N LEU A 103 5.02 3.86 8.83
CA LEU A 103 5.24 5.30 9.02
C LEU A 103 5.56 5.66 10.48
N ASN A 104 4.87 5.04 11.45
CA ASN A 104 5.13 5.27 12.88
C ASN A 104 6.45 4.67 13.37
N ASP A 105 7.06 3.77 12.60
CA ASP A 105 8.30 3.09 12.94
C ASP A 105 9.55 3.71 12.30
N LEU A 106 9.38 4.64 11.34
CA LEU A 106 10.46 5.42 10.74
C LEU A 106 11.09 6.39 11.76
#